data_AF-A0A0N4TBG2-F1
#
_entry.id   AF-A0A0N4TBG2-F1
#
_cell.length_a   1.000
_cell.length_b   1.000
_cell.length_c   1.000
_cell.angle_alpha   90.00
_cell.angle_beta   90.00
_cell.angle_gamma   90.00
#
_symmetry.space_group_name_H-M   'P 1'
#
loop_
_entity.id
_entity.type
_entity.pdbx_description
1 polymer ?
#
loop_
_entity_poly.entity_id
_entity_poly.type
_entity_poly.pdbx_seq_one_letter_code
_entity_poly.pdbx_strand_id
1 'polypeptide(L)'
;MQVVVNSPPDLFNSKERKEFQNMLDDFENTEYTMRHNATMIWLDAYERKLREDHNFSKIPLPKTSQEWYERCREWLISAGGRRLWEKDMVWGKNESDPKVGLI
;
A
#
# COMPACT_ATOMS: atom_id res chain seq x y z
N MET A 1 -11.70 -14.68 -2.07
CA MET A 1 -11.43 -14.72 -0.61
C MET A 1 -11.12 -13.31 -0.17
N GLN A 2 -11.75 -12.81 0.89
CA GLN A 2 -11.39 -11.54 1.53
C GLN A 2 -10.82 -11.86 2.90
N VAL A 3 -9.60 -11.39 3.18
CA VAL A 3 -8.91 -11.60 4.46
C VAL A 3 -8.88 -10.27 5.19
N VAL A 4 -9.42 -10.25 6.40
CA VAL A 4 -9.34 -9.09 7.29
C VAL A 4 -8.21 -9.32 8.27
N VAL A 5 -7.25 -8.39 8.31
CA VAL A 5 -6.14 -8.42 9.26
C VAL A 5 -6.53 -7.57 10.47
N ASN A 6 -6.73 -8.20 11.62
CA ASN A 6 -6.89 -7.50 12.88
C ASN A 6 -5.49 -7.13 13.42
N SER A 7 -5.30 -5.89 13.85
CA SER A 7 -3.99 -5.31 14.18
C SER A 7 -3.00 -5.41 12.99
N PRO A 8 -3.18 -4.60 11.93
CA PRO A 8 -2.34 -4.69 10.75
C PRO A 8 -0.86 -4.40 11.08
N PRO A 9 0.09 -5.03 10.37
CA PRO A 9 1.51 -4.77 10.56
C PRO A 9 1.85 -3.31 10.24
N ASP A 10 2.88 -2.78 10.91
CA ASP A 10 3.50 -1.52 10.50
C ASP A 10 4.29 -1.77 9.21
N LEU A 11 3.69 -1.39 8.09
CA LEU A 11 4.31 -1.55 6.78
C LEU A 11 5.49 -0.61 6.59
N PHE A 12 5.68 0.43 7.40
CA PHE A 12 6.93 1.20 7.38
C PHE A 12 8.09 0.35 7.89
N ASN A 13 7.88 -0.48 8.91
CA ASN A 13 8.87 -1.40 9.45
C ASN A 13 9.21 -2.49 8.42
N SER A 14 10.47 -2.54 7.99
CA SER A 14 10.93 -3.50 6.98
C SER A 14 10.81 -4.96 7.43
N LYS A 15 10.90 -5.22 8.74
CA LYS A 15 10.74 -6.57 9.30
C LYS A 15 9.28 -7.03 9.20
N GLU A 16 8.35 -6.21 9.69
CA GLU A 16 6.92 -6.54 9.66
C GLU A 16 6.39 -6.61 8.22
N ARG A 17 6.91 -5.77 7.32
CA ARG A 17 6.62 -5.84 5.89
C ARG A 17 7.07 -7.16 5.28
N LYS A 18 8.25 -7.67 5.67
CA LYS A 18 8.73 -8.98 5.22
C LYS A 18 7.87 -10.12 5.76
N GLU A 19 7.43 -10.04 7.02
CA GLU A 19 6.51 -11.02 7.61
C GLU A 19 5.16 -11.03 6.87
N PHE A 20 4.64 -9.86 6.52
CA PHE A 20 3.45 -9.72 5.69
C PHE A 20 3.64 -10.32 4.29
N GLN A 21 4.80 -10.11 3.66
CA GLN A 21 5.11 -10.73 2.37
C GLN A 21 5.13 -12.26 2.47
N ASN A 22 5.76 -12.83 3.51
CA ASN A 22 5.75 -14.28 3.71
C ASN A 22 4.31 -14.82 3.85
N MET A 23 3.44 -14.11 4.56
CA MET A 23 2.03 -14.48 4.68
C MET A 23 1.33 -14.47 3.31
N LEU A 24 1.59 -13.47 2.46
CA LEU A 24 1.06 -13.44 1.09
C LEU A 24 1.58 -14.61 0.27
N ASP A 25 2.88 -14.91 0.36
CA ASP A 25 3.49 -16.02 -0.35
C ASP A 25 2.86 -17.36 0.08
N ASP A 26 2.56 -17.53 1.37
CA ASP A 26 1.85 -18.71 1.89
C ASP A 26 0.43 -18.84 1.30
N PHE A 27 -0.27 -17.72 1.10
CA PHE A 27 -1.57 -17.71 0.42
C PHE A 27 -1.46 -17.98 -1.08
N GLU A 28 -0.43 -17.45 -1.74
CA GLU A 28 -0.24 -17.58 -3.18
C GLU A 28 0.19 -18.98 -3.60
N ASN A 29 0.92 -19.69 -2.73
CA ASN A 29 1.56 -20.96 -3.06
C ASN A 29 0.78 -22.20 -2.58
N THR A 30 -0.55 -22.11 -2.49
CA THR A 30 -1.41 -23.28 -2.24
C THR A 30 -1.73 -24.06 -3.53
N GLU A 31 -2.24 -25.28 -3.40
CA GLU A 31 -2.54 -26.17 -4.54
C GLU A 31 -3.54 -25.57 -5.54
N TYR A 32 -4.49 -24.76 -5.06
CA TYR A 32 -5.61 -24.24 -5.85
C TYR A 32 -5.52 -22.74 -6.15
N THR A 33 -4.41 -22.08 -5.83
CA THR A 33 -4.22 -20.66 -6.08
C THR A 33 -3.49 -20.41 -7.39
N MET A 34 -3.87 -19.34 -8.09
CA MET A 34 -3.24 -18.93 -9.36
C MET A 34 -1.85 -18.29 -9.18
N ARG A 35 -1.25 -18.45 -7.99
CA ARG A 35 0.03 -17.85 -7.58
C ARG A 35 0.01 -16.32 -7.70
N HIS A 36 1.19 -15.73 -7.62
CA HIS A 36 1.42 -14.29 -7.68
C HIS A 36 0.73 -13.56 -8.84
N ASN A 37 0.47 -14.25 -9.96
CA ASN A 37 -0.17 -13.65 -11.13
C ASN A 37 -1.63 -13.21 -10.90
N ALA A 38 -2.32 -13.74 -9.89
CA ALA A 38 -3.70 -13.38 -9.57
C ALA A 38 -3.85 -12.55 -8.29
N THR A 39 -2.76 -12.33 -7.54
CA THR A 39 -2.79 -11.46 -6.37
C THR A 39 -2.63 -10.03 -6.80
N MET A 40 -3.64 -9.22 -6.52
CA MET A 40 -3.53 -7.79 -6.67
C MET A 40 -3.11 -7.19 -5.33
N ILE A 41 -1.88 -6.67 -5.26
CA ILE A 41 -1.41 -5.92 -4.10
C ILE A 41 -0.51 -4.75 -4.53
N TRP A 42 -0.67 -3.61 -3.86
CA TRP A 42 0.00 -2.36 -4.24
C TRP A 42 1.40 -2.17 -3.61
N LEU A 43 1.77 -3.01 -2.64
CA LEU A 43 2.95 -2.81 -1.79
C LEU A 43 4.26 -2.80 -2.60
N ASP A 44 4.49 -3.82 -3.44
CA ASP A 44 5.71 -3.91 -4.27
C ASP A 44 5.83 -2.76 -5.27
N ALA A 45 4.70 -2.36 -5.85
CA ALA A 45 4.64 -1.24 -6.78
C ALA A 45 4.97 0.08 -6.07
N TYR A 46 4.49 0.26 -4.84
CA TYR A 46 4.81 1.44 -4.03
C TYR A 46 6.28 1.45 -3.60
N GLU A 47 6.84 0.32 -3.16
CA GLU A 47 8.27 0.26 -2.82
C GLU A 47 9.17 0.55 -4.03
N ARG A 48 8.81 0.03 -5.20
CA ARG A 48 9.51 0.34 -6.45
C ARG A 48 9.44 1.84 -6.74
N LYS A 49 8.28 2.47 -6.58
CA LYS A 49 8.11 3.91 -6.73
C LYS A 49 9.03 4.71 -5.79
N LEU A 50 9.10 4.34 -4.52
CA LEU A 50 10.02 4.99 -3.56
C LEU A 50 11.49 4.87 -3.98
N ARG A 51 11.90 3.70 -4.47
CA ARG A 51 13.27 3.49 -4.98
C ARG A 51 13.54 4.32 -6.22
N GLU A 52 12.59 4.40 -7.15
CA GLU A 52 12.70 5.21 -8.37
C GLU A 52 12.82 6.70 -8.03
N ASP A 53 11.95 7.22 -7.16
CA ASP A 53 11.96 8.62 -6.72
C ASP A 53 13.28 9.00 -6.04
N HIS A 54 13.83 8.10 -5.24
CA HIS A 54 15.13 8.28 -4.62
C HIS A 54 16.27 8.27 -5.64
N ASN A 55 16.27 7.30 -6.56
CA ASN A 55 17.39 7.10 -7.48
C ASN A 55 17.43 8.17 -8.57
N PHE A 56 16.28 8.50 -9.16
CA PHE A 56 16.17 9.41 -10.31
C PHE A 56 15.92 10.86 -9.89
N SER A 57 14.99 11.10 -8.96
CA SER A 57 14.57 12.45 -8.57
C SER A 57 15.24 12.96 -7.29
N LYS A 58 16.10 12.14 -6.65
CA LYS A 58 16.80 12.45 -5.39
C LYS A 58 15.84 12.84 -4.26
N ILE A 59 14.60 12.37 -4.32
CA ILE A 59 13.63 12.55 -3.23
C ILE A 59 14.07 11.64 -2.08
N PRO A 60 14.29 12.17 -0.86
CA PRO A 60 14.70 11.34 0.27
C PRO A 60 13.68 10.25 0.57
N LEU A 61 14.16 9.07 0.99
CA LEU A 61 13.27 8.03 1.51
C LEU A 61 12.56 8.52 2.78
N PRO A 62 11.32 8.06 3.05
CA PRO A 62 10.60 8.43 4.26
C PRO A 62 11.40 8.09 5.52
N LYS A 63 11.48 9.03 6.45
CA LYS A 63 12.19 8.85 7.72
C LYS A 63 11.26 8.43 8.85
N THR A 64 9.96 8.66 8.68
CA THR A 64 8.93 8.37 9.68
C THR A 64 7.83 7.54 9.08
N SER A 65 7.13 6.77 9.92
CA SER A 65 5.96 6.00 9.52
C SER A 65 4.87 6.91 8.93
N GLN A 66 4.62 8.07 9.55
CA GLN A 66 3.67 9.06 9.04
C GLN A 66 3.98 9.49 7.60
N GLU A 67 5.22 9.90 7.32
CA GLU A 67 5.65 10.31 5.98
C GLU A 67 5.52 9.17 4.97
N TRP A 68 5.79 7.93 5.38
CA TRP A 68 5.67 6.75 4.52
C TRP A 68 4.22 6.49 4.13
N TYR A 69 3.29 6.57 5.08
CA TYR A 69 1.86 6.34 4.86
C TYR A 69 1.19 7.50 4.11
N GLU A 70 1.58 8.75 4.36
CA GLU A 70 1.10 9.91 3.60
C GLU A 70 1.47 9.81 2.13
N ARG A 71 2.75 9.55 1.82
CA ARG A 71 3.21 9.35 0.44
C ARG A 71 2.57 8.14 -0.22
N CYS A 72 2.31 7.07 0.55
CA CYS A 72 1.62 5.89 0.06
C CYS A 72 0.20 6.24 -0.38
N ARG A 73 -0.54 6.95 0.49
CA ARG A 73 -1.89 7.44 0.20
C ARG A 73 -1.90 8.34 -1.02
N GLU A 74 -1.02 9.33 -1.09
CA GLU A 74 -0.92 10.24 -2.23
C GLU A 74 -0.64 9.49 -3.53
N TRP A 75 0.28 8.53 -3.52
CA TRP A 75 0.59 7.71 -4.70
C TRP A 75 -0.57 6.81 -5.10
N LEU A 76 -1.27 6.20 -4.13
CA LEU A 76 -2.46 5.40 -4.40
C LEU A 76 -3.59 6.26 -5.00
N ILE A 77 -3.83 7.47 -4.49
CA ILE A 77 -4.86 8.37 -5.02
C ILE A 77 -4.49 8.89 -6.42
N SER A 78 -3.22 9.25 -6.65
CA SER A 78 -2.81 9.96 -7.87
C SER A 78 -2.38 9.07 -9.03
N ALA A 79 -1.80 7.89 -8.76
CA ALA A 79 -1.13 7.08 -9.77
C ALA A 79 -1.52 5.60 -9.74
N GLY A 80 -1.25 4.89 -8.63
CA GLY A 80 -1.29 3.42 -8.59
C GLY A 80 -2.63 2.82 -8.14
N GLY A 81 -3.36 3.54 -7.29
CA GLY A 81 -4.61 3.08 -6.67
C GLY A 81 -5.84 3.37 -7.53
N ARG A 82 -5.87 4.53 -8.19
CA ARG A 82 -7.12 5.11 -8.69
C ARG A 82 -7.93 4.21 -9.63
N ARG A 83 -7.31 3.62 -10.66
CA ARG A 83 -8.08 2.81 -11.63
C ARG A 83 -8.54 1.45 -11.10
N LEU A 84 -7.82 0.88 -10.15
CA LEU A 84 -8.04 -0.50 -9.68
C LEU A 84 -8.68 -0.57 -8.30
N TRP A 85 -8.53 0.47 -7.48
CA TRP A 85 -8.80 0.45 -6.05
C TRP A 85 -9.68 1.62 -5.58
N GLU A 86 -9.94 2.65 -6.40
CA GLU A 86 -10.71 3.85 -6.00
C GLU A 86 -12.14 3.54 -5.57
N LYS A 87 -12.77 2.51 -6.16
CA LYS A 87 -14.16 2.13 -5.81
C LYS A 87 -14.25 1.27 -4.55
N ASP A 88 -13.16 0.58 -4.19
CA ASP A 88 -13.12 -0.41 -3.11
C ASP A 88 -12.31 0.07 -1.90
N MET A 89 -11.68 1.26 -1.97
CA MET A 89 -10.96 1.88 -0.86
C MET A 89 -11.76 3.02 -0.24
N VAL A 90 -12.15 2.84 1.02
CA VAL A 90 -12.63 3.94 1.87
C VAL A 90 -11.44 4.43 2.70
N TRP A 91 -10.97 5.63 2.39
CA TRP A 91 -9.93 6.27 3.19
C TRP A 91 -10.50 6.73 4.53
N GLY A 92 -9.75 6.50 5.62
CA GLY A 92 -10.02 7.17 6.89
C GLY A 92 -9.98 8.69 6.70
N LYS A 93 -10.87 9.41 7.37
CA LYS A 93 -10.89 10.88 7.34
C LYS A 93 -9.74 11.41 8.20
N ASN A 94 -8.82 12.15 7.59
CA ASN A 94 -7.78 12.88 8.32
C ASN A 94 -8.19 14.35 8.51
N GLU A 95 -7.61 15.04 9.49
CA GLU A 95 -7.87 16.48 9.73
C GLU A 95 -7.53 17.38 8.53
N SER A 96 -6.63 16.90 7.67
CA SER A 96 -6.19 17.58 6.44
C SER A 96 -7.11 17.34 5.25
N ASP A 97 -8.12 16.47 5.34
CA ASP A 97 -9.04 16.23 4.24
C ASP A 97 -10.01 17.42 4.07
N PRO A 98 -10.26 17.88 2.83
CA PRO A 98 -11.20 18.96 2.59
C PRO A 98 -12.58 18.57 3.12
N LYS A 99 -13.14 19.42 3.98
CA LYS A 99 -14.51 19.25 4.48
C LYS A 99 -15.44 19.25 3.27
N VAL A 100 -15.99 18.08 2.96
CA VAL A 100 -16.97 17.94 1.89
C VAL A 100 -18.17 18.78 2.28
N GLY A 101 -18.32 19.93 1.61
CA GLY A 101 -19.53 20.73 1.69
C GLY A 101 -20.69 19.90 1.14
N LEU A 102 -21.67 19.62 1.98
CA LEU A 102 -22.96 19.10 1.55
C LEU A 102 -23.56 20.13 0.58
N ILE A 103 -23.73 19.72 -0.67
CA ILE A 103 -24.61 20.38 -1.64
C ILE A 103 -25.86 19.51 -1.74
#